data_AF-A0A1Z4JT05-F1
#
_entry.id   AF-A0A1Z4JT05-F1
#
_cell.length_a   1.000
_cell.length_b   1.000
_cell.length_c   1.000
_cell.angle_alpha   90.00
_cell.angle_beta   90.00
_cell.angle_gamma   90.00
#
_symmetry.space_group_name_H-M   'P 1'
#
loop_
_entity.id
_entity.type
_entity.pdbx_description
1 polymer ?
#
loop_
_entity_poly.entity_id
_entity_poly.type
_entity_poly.pdbx_seq_one_letter_code
_entity_poly.pdbx_strand_id
1 'polypeptide(L)'
;MLAGEGLHPSSKGVRVHFSGSDRTVIQRPFTPSQELVVGYWLWQVNSIEEAISWVKRYPNPMPGESEIEIRPIFEAEDFGEAMTPELREQEDRIRTQVETRQQQ
;
A
#
# COMPACT_ATOMS: atom_id res chain seq x y z
N MET A 1 1.21 11.88 8.55
CA MET A 1 0.55 10.61 8.20
C MET A 1 -0.48 10.92 7.12
N LEU A 2 -0.45 10.21 6.00
CA LEU A 2 -1.35 10.42 4.85
C LEU A 2 -2.58 9.52 4.90
N ALA A 3 -2.43 8.28 5.37
CA ALA A 3 -3.53 7.35 5.61
C ALA A 3 -3.12 6.31 6.65
N GLY A 4 -4.10 5.61 7.23
CA GLY A 4 -3.85 4.52 8.15
C GLY A 4 -5.13 3.80 8.54
N GLU A 5 -5.26 2.53 8.18
CA GLU A 5 -6.49 1.76 8.39
C GLU A 5 -6.19 0.33 8.81
N GLY A 6 -7.04 -0.20 9.69
CA GLY A 6 -7.07 -1.62 10.04
C GLY A 6 -7.95 -2.40 9.06
N LEU A 7 -7.55 -3.62 8.74
CA LEU A 7 -8.32 -4.50 7.85
C LEU A 7 -9.15 -5.51 8.68
N HIS A 8 -10.31 -5.87 8.16
CA HIS A 8 -11.10 -6.97 8.72
C HIS A 8 -10.34 -8.31 8.62
N PRO A 9 -10.66 -9.29 9.49
CA PRO A 9 -10.09 -10.63 9.41
C PRO A 9 -10.23 -11.22 8.00
N SER A 10 -9.24 -12.01 7.58
CA SER A 10 -9.21 -12.64 6.25
C SER A 10 -10.44 -13.52 5.95
N SER A 11 -11.13 -14.02 6.98
CA SER A 11 -12.40 -14.74 6.85
C SER A 11 -13.54 -13.89 6.25
N LYS A 12 -13.41 -12.56 6.24
CA LYS A 12 -14.33 -11.62 5.56
C LYS A 12 -13.77 -11.09 4.24
N GLY A 13 -12.58 -11.54 3.82
CA GLY A 13 -11.92 -11.11 2.60
C GLY A 13 -12.11 -12.07 1.44
N VAL A 14 -11.79 -11.60 0.23
CA VAL A 14 -11.72 -12.40 -1.00
C VAL A 14 -10.42 -12.07 -1.74
N ARG A 15 -9.84 -13.04 -2.45
CA ARG A 15 -8.71 -12.81 -3.37
C ARG A 15 -9.21 -13.03 -4.79
N VAL A 16 -8.80 -12.16 -5.71
CA VAL A 16 -9.02 -12.36 -7.14
C VAL A 16 -7.69 -12.75 -7.75
N HIS A 17 -7.59 -13.98 -8.25
CA HIS A 17 -6.40 -14.47 -8.94
C HIS A 17 -6.51 -14.18 -10.43
N PHE A 18 -5.42 -13.66 -11.01
CA PHE A 18 -5.31 -13.28 -12.41
C PHE A 18 -4.37 -14.25 -13.11
N SER A 19 -4.84 -14.88 -14.19
CA SER A 19 -4.01 -15.72 -15.08
C SER A 19 -4.36 -15.37 -16.53
N GLY A 20 -3.49 -14.62 -17.22
CA GLY A 20 -3.81 -14.09 -18.54
C GLY A 20 -5.08 -13.23 -18.54
N SER A 21 -6.10 -13.62 -19.30
CA SER A 21 -7.43 -13.00 -19.30
C SER A 21 -8.35 -13.49 -18.17
N ASP A 22 -8.00 -14.59 -17.51
CA ASP A 22 -8.87 -15.23 -16.54
C ASP A 22 -8.83 -14.54 -15.18
N ARG A 23 -9.99 -14.51 -14.51
CA ARG A 23 -10.20 -13.86 -13.20
C ARG A 23 -10.94 -14.83 -12.29
N THR A 24 -10.24 -15.42 -11.33
CA THR A 24 -10.83 -16.40 -10.41
C THR A 24 -10.99 -15.81 -9.02
N VAL A 25 -12.23 -15.77 -8.53
CA VAL A 25 -12.52 -15.33 -7.16
C VAL A 25 -12.31 -16.49 -6.19
N ILE A 26 -11.47 -16.27 -5.18
CA ILE A 26 -11.13 -17.24 -4.13
C ILE A 26 -11.72 -16.71 -2.81
N GLN A 27 -12.77 -17.39 -2.33
CA GLN A 27 -13.45 -17.10 -1.07
C GLN A 27 -13.09 -18.18 -0.04
N ARG A 28 -12.12 -17.94 0.85
CA ARG A 28 -11.79 -18.81 2.01
C ARG A 28 -11.04 -17.98 3.05
N PRO A 29 -10.99 -18.40 4.32
CA PRO A 29 -9.87 -17.99 5.16
C PRO A 29 -8.59 -18.37 4.41
N PHE A 30 -7.83 -17.37 3.98
CA PHE A 30 -6.51 -17.61 3.42
C PHE A 30 -5.71 -18.33 4.49
N THR A 31 -5.15 -19.50 4.12
CA THR A 31 -4.28 -20.27 5.02
C THR A 31 -3.31 -19.31 5.70
N PRO A 32 -2.91 -19.55 6.96
CA PRO A 32 -1.82 -18.83 7.57
C PRO A 32 -0.50 -19.26 6.88
N SER A 33 -0.35 -18.92 5.60
CA SER A 33 0.95 -18.45 5.12
C SER A 33 1.25 -17.26 6.00
N GLN A 34 2.45 -17.22 6.57
CA GLN A 34 2.86 -16.46 7.77
C GLN A 34 2.72 -14.92 7.69
N GLU A 35 1.98 -14.39 6.71
CA GLU A 35 2.06 -13.00 6.26
C GLU A 35 0.66 -12.52 5.82
N LEU A 36 -0.29 -12.47 6.75
CA LEU A 36 -1.55 -11.74 6.51
C LEU A 36 -1.36 -10.27 6.89
N VAL A 37 -1.61 -9.38 5.94
CA VAL A 37 -1.67 -7.94 6.19
C VAL A 37 -2.95 -7.64 6.98
N VAL A 38 -2.78 -7.12 8.20
CA VAL A 38 -3.88 -6.78 9.13
C VAL A 38 -4.24 -5.29 9.12
N GLY A 39 -3.43 -4.48 8.43
CA GLY A 39 -3.57 -3.03 8.38
C GLY A 39 -2.43 -2.42 7.57
N TYR A 40 -2.53 -1.13 7.28
CA TYR A 40 -1.45 -0.37 6.65
C TYR A 40 -1.40 1.05 7.19
N TRP A 41 -0.23 1.66 7.03
CA TRP A 41 -0.07 3.11 7.13
C TRP A 41 0.56 3.64 5.86
N LEU A 42 0.14 4.83 5.46
CA LEU A 42 0.80 5.61 4.44
C LEU A 42 1.43 6.84 5.10
N TRP A 43 2.75 6.96 4.97
CA TRP A 43 3.52 8.06 5.53
C TRP A 43 4.28 8.77 4.43
N GLN A 44 4.38 10.09 4.57
CA GLN A 44 5.37 10.88 3.86
C GLN A 44 6.47 11.23 4.88
N VAL A 45 7.67 10.74 4.61
CA VAL A 45 8.87 10.90 5.45
C VAL A 45 10.05 11.18 4.53
N ASN A 46 11.14 11.70 5.09
CA ASN A 46 12.30 12.11 4.29
C ASN A 46 13.21 10.93 3.90
N SER A 47 13.13 9.80 4.62
CA SER A 47 13.91 8.60 4.30
C SER A 47 13.34 7.32 4.92
N ILE A 48 13.86 6.17 4.49
CA ILE A 48 13.50 4.86 5.07
C ILE A 48 13.99 4.72 6.51
N GLU A 49 15.14 5.30 6.86
CA GLU A 49 15.66 5.34 8.23
C GLU A 49 14.73 6.13 9.14
N GLU A 50 14.17 7.24 8.65
CA GLU A 50 13.12 7.96 9.36
C GLU A 50 11.94 7.02 9.63
N ALA A 51 11.37 6.37 8.60
CA ALA A 51 10.27 5.41 8.80
C ALA A 51 10.59 4.32 9.83
N ILE A 52 11.80 3.73 9.77
CA ILE A 52 12.26 2.70 10.71
C ILE A 52 12.31 3.27 12.14
N SER A 53 12.84 4.49 12.32
CA SER A 53 12.91 5.13 13.64
C SER A 53 11.53 5.41 14.23
N TRP A 54 10.52 5.67 13.39
CA TRP A 54 9.13 5.82 13.80
C TRP A 54 8.54 4.48 14.22
N VAL A 55 8.70 3.42 13.41
CA VAL A 55 8.20 2.07 13.72
C VAL A 55 8.79 1.54 15.03
N LYS A 56 10.08 1.74 15.29
CA LYS A 56 10.73 1.30 16.54
C LYS A 56 10.19 1.95 17.81
N ARG A 57 9.47 3.08 17.70
CA ARG A 57 8.80 3.75 18.83
C ARG A 57 7.38 3.25 19.07
N TYR A 58 6.82 2.50 18.12
CA TYR A 58 5.47 1.97 18.19
C TYR A 58 5.43 0.68 19.02
N PRO A 59 4.43 0.49 19.90
CA PRO A 59 4.28 -0.77 20.62
C PRO A 59 4.06 -1.93 19.65
N ASN A 60 4.53 -3.12 20.00
CA ASN A 60 4.28 -4.31 19.18
C ASN A 60 2.77 -4.47 18.88
N PRO A 61 2.36 -4.51 17.60
CA PRO A 61 0.95 -4.52 17.22
C PRO A 61 0.21 -5.81 17.58
N MET A 62 0.92 -6.91 17.85
CA MET A 62 0.32 -8.22 18.10
C MET A 62 0.82 -8.84 19.43
N PRO A 63 0.02 -9.70 20.07
CA PRO A 63 0.53 -10.57 21.13
C PRO A 63 1.55 -11.56 20.55
N GLY A 64 2.83 -11.41 20.91
CA GLY A 64 3.90 -12.31 20.46
C GLY A 64 4.78 -11.70 19.36
N GLU A 65 5.39 -12.55 18.52
CA GLU A 65 6.23 -12.10 17.41
C GLU A 65 5.37 -11.44 16.31
N SER A 66 5.87 -10.34 15.75
CA SER A 66 5.18 -9.58 14.70
C SER A 66 6.17 -8.88 13.79
N GLU A 67 5.78 -8.63 12.56
CA GLU A 67 6.59 -7.92 11.57
C GLU A 67 5.81 -6.73 11.00
N ILE A 68 6.54 -5.66 10.66
CA ILE A 68 6.03 -4.52 9.89
C ILE A 68 6.93 -4.39 8.67
N GLU A 69 6.36 -4.59 7.48
CA GLU A 69 7.05 -4.32 6.21
C GLU A 69 7.01 -2.82 5.92
N ILE A 70 8.18 -2.21 5.68
CA ILE A 70 8.29 -0.82 5.23
C ILE A 70 8.73 -0.86 3.76
N ARG A 71 7.89 -0.30 2.89
CA ARG A 71 8.16 -0.27 1.45
C ARG A 71 7.85 1.11 0.86
N PRO A 72 8.79 1.73 0.12
CA PRO A 72 8.52 2.96 -0.62
C PRO A 72 7.42 2.76 -1.66
N ILE A 73 6.63 3.81 -1.88
CA ILE A 73 5.73 3.89 -3.03
C ILE A 73 6.51 4.52 -4.19
N PHE A 74 6.29 4.01 -5.40
CA PHE A 74 6.88 4.59 -6.59
C PHE A 74 6.42 6.04 -6.80
N GLU A 75 7.38 6.93 -7.04
CA GLU A 75 7.15 8.30 -7.48
C GLU A 75 7.58 8.48 -8.95
N ALA A 76 7.22 9.61 -9.57
CA ALA A 76 7.50 9.85 -10.99
C ALA A 76 9.00 9.82 -11.30
N GLU A 77 9.82 10.23 -10.31
CA GLU A 77 11.26 10.28 -10.33
C GLU A 77 11.89 8.88 -10.47
N ASP A 78 11.26 7.85 -9.90
CA ASP A 78 11.77 6.47 -9.94
C ASP A 78 11.80 5.88 -11.35
N PHE A 79 11.02 6.45 -12.28
CA PHE A 79 10.94 6.00 -13.67
C PHE A 79 11.92 6.73 -14.61
N GLY A 80 12.61 7.77 -14.13
CA GLY A 80 13.67 8.46 -14.89
C GLY A 80 13.25 8.90 -16.30
N GLU A 81 13.98 8.47 -17.32
CA GLU A 81 13.72 8.76 -18.73
C GLU A 81 12.47 8.05 -19.28
N ALA A 82 12.04 6.94 -18.66
CA ALA A 82 10.82 6.24 -19.07
C ALA A 82 9.56 7.07 -18.80
N MET A 83 9.65 8.04 -17.87
CA MET A 83 8.61 9.03 -17.62
C MET A 83 8.73 10.18 -18.63
N THR A 84 8.23 9.96 -19.85
CA THR A 84 8.25 10.97 -20.93
C THR A 84 7.47 12.24 -20.53
N PRO A 85 7.71 13.39 -21.18
CA PRO A 85 6.97 14.63 -20.89
C PRO A 85 5.44 14.45 -20.94
N GLU A 86 4.94 13.68 -21.92
CA GLU A 86 3.52 13.41 -22.10
C GLU A 86 2.95 12.58 -20.94
N LEU A 87 3.72 11.62 -20.43
CA LEU A 87 3.34 10.81 -19.27
C LEU A 87 3.32 11.63 -17.99
N ARG A 88 4.24 12.60 -17.82
CA ARG A 88 4.22 13.55 -16.69
C ARG A 88 2.98 14.43 -16.71
N GLU A 89 2.69 15.05 -17.85
CA GLU A 89 1.48 15.86 -17.99
C GLU A 89 0.21 15.04 -17.75
N GLN A 90 0.20 13.76 -18.15
CA GLN A 90 -0.92 12.87 -17.88
C GLN A 90 -1.06 12.55 -16.39
N GLU A 91 0.04 12.28 -15.70
CA GLU A 91 0.08 12.03 -14.26
C GLU A 91 -0.44 13.24 -13.48
N ASP A 92 0.06 14.45 -13.80
CA ASP A 92 -0.36 15.71 -13.17
C ASP A 92 -1.87 15.94 -13.32
N ARG A 93 -2.42 15.67 -14.51
CA ARG A 93 -3.87 15.76 -14.75
C ARG A 93 -4.64 14.77 -13.90
N ILE A 94 -4.20 13.51 -13.82
CA ILE A 94 -4.86 12.47 -13.03
C ILE A 94 -4.82 12.85 -11.54
N ARG A 95 -3.67 13.28 -11.05
CA ARG A 95 -3.48 13.73 -9.66
C ARG A 95 -4.43 14.87 -9.30
N THR A 96 -4.47 15.92 -10.13
CA THR A 96 -5.37 17.06 -9.94
C THR A 96 -6.84 16.64 -9.92
N GLN A 97 -7.24 15.71 -10.81
CA GLN A 97 -8.61 15.18 -10.84
C GLN A 97 -8.96 14.39 -9.58
N VAL A 98 -8.04 13.55 -9.08
CA VAL A 98 -8.24 12.77 -7.85
C VAL A 98 -8.38 13.70 -6.65
N GLU A 99 -7.52 14.72 -6.52
CA GLU A 99 -7.59 15.72 -5.45
C GLU A 99 -8.90 16.49 -5.47
N THR A 100 -9.35 16.92 -6.66
CA THR A 100 -10.62 17.65 -6.82
C THR A 100 -11.81 16.77 -6.40
N ARG A 101 -11.79 15.46 -6.72
CA ARG A 101 -12.87 14.53 -6.35
C ARG A 101 -12.91 14.24 -4.85
N GLN A 102 -11.79 14.29 -4.13
CA GLN A 102 -11.77 14.08 -2.68
C GLN A 102 -12.26 15.30 -1.89
N GLN A 103 -12.36 16.47 -2.52
CA GLN A 103 -12.84 17.70 -1.90
C GLN A 103 -14.35 17.95 -2.10
N GLN A 104 -15.05 17.05 -2.81
CA GLN A 104 -16.50 17.08 -3.02
C GLN A 104 -17.19 16.02 -2.17
#